data_AF-A0A958FFH8-F1
#
_entry.id   AF-A0A958FFH8-F1
#
_cell.length_a   1.000
_cell.length_b   1.000
_cell.length_c   1.000
_cell.angle_alpha   90.00
_cell.angle_beta   90.00
_cell.angle_gamma   90.00
#
_symmetry.space_group_name_H-M   'P 1'
#
loop_
_entity.id
_entity.type
_entity.pdbx_description
1 polymer ?
#
loop_
_entity_poly.entity_id
_entity_poly.type
_entity_poly.pdbx_seq_one_letter_code
_entity_poly.pdbx_strand_id
1 'polypeptide(L)'
;LPRDCYGCHQSDYQATISPNHVSGDFPTDCSMCHSEASWSPATFDHNLTDFPLTGAHQTVGCEDCHDGGQFVAIPTDCFSCHEGDYNGVSDPNHVANNFSQDCTECHNTAAWSPAVFDHNNTAFPLTGAHVSVNCLDCHGGGYSGTPAECFACHQDDYNSTNDPNHQAAGFPTECESCHSTANWEDTTWDHDGQYFPIYSGEHRNEWDTCADCHVQAGNYNVFECIFCHAHNENEMNSEHDDVSNYVYLSSACFDCHPDGRERPMVNPFQKLDRVR
;
A
#
# COMPACT_ATOMS: atom_id res chain seq x y z
N LEU A 1 -27.47 -62.85 -20.02
CA LEU A 1 -26.68 -62.62 -18.79
C LEU A 1 -26.31 -61.15 -18.76
N PRO A 2 -26.38 -60.47 -17.61
CA PRO A 2 -25.92 -59.09 -17.46
C PRO A 2 -24.47 -58.97 -17.92
N ARG A 3 -24.10 -57.82 -18.50
CA ARG A 3 -22.75 -57.58 -19.03
C ARG A 3 -21.98 -56.50 -18.26
N ASP A 4 -22.57 -55.95 -17.21
CA ASP A 4 -21.98 -54.93 -16.34
C ASP A 4 -21.82 -55.44 -14.90
N CYS A 5 -20.98 -54.75 -14.15
CA CYS A 5 -20.65 -55.07 -12.77
C CYS A 5 -21.92 -55.10 -11.89
N TYR A 6 -22.71 -54.02 -11.94
CA TYR A 6 -23.92 -53.87 -11.14
C TYR A 6 -24.95 -54.96 -11.42
N GLY A 7 -25.14 -55.39 -12.67
CA GLY A 7 -26.10 -56.44 -13.00
C GLY A 7 -25.77 -57.80 -12.39
N CYS A 8 -24.49 -58.09 -12.14
CA CYS A 8 -24.05 -59.29 -11.43
C CYS A 8 -23.97 -59.08 -9.90
N HIS A 9 -23.64 -57.87 -9.46
CA HIS A 9 -23.34 -57.53 -8.06
C HIS A 9 -24.39 -56.63 -7.39
N GLN A 10 -25.65 -56.66 -7.87
CA GLN A 10 -26.72 -55.82 -7.34
C GLN A 10 -26.97 -56.07 -5.84
N SER A 11 -26.90 -57.33 -5.39
CA SER A 11 -27.05 -57.66 -3.97
C SER A 11 -25.91 -57.10 -3.13
N ASP A 12 -24.68 -57.13 -3.66
CA ASP A 12 -23.50 -56.61 -2.96
C ASP A 12 -23.57 -55.08 -2.87
N TYR A 13 -23.97 -54.42 -3.96
CA TYR A 13 -24.25 -52.98 -4.00
C TYR A 13 -25.26 -52.57 -2.93
N GLN A 14 -26.40 -53.27 -2.86
CA GLN A 14 -27.46 -52.97 -1.88
C GLN A 14 -27.09 -53.31 -0.43
N ALA A 15 -26.18 -54.28 -0.22
CA ALA A 15 -25.76 -54.72 1.11
C ALA A 15 -24.58 -53.91 1.69
N THR A 16 -23.93 -53.06 0.90
CA THR A 16 -22.80 -52.26 1.39
C THR A 16 -23.31 -51.16 2.32
N ILE A 17 -22.67 -51.01 3.49
CA ILE A 17 -23.06 -50.04 4.52
C ILE A 17 -22.00 -48.99 4.84
N SER A 18 -20.78 -49.12 4.29
CA SER A 18 -19.66 -48.22 4.59
C SER A 18 -18.73 -48.06 3.36
N PRO A 19 -18.90 -47.00 2.56
CA PRO A 19 -20.09 -46.13 2.51
C PRO A 19 -21.33 -46.91 2.00
N ASN A 20 -22.53 -46.50 2.40
CA ASN A 20 -23.75 -47.13 1.89
C ASN A 20 -24.06 -46.63 0.48
N HIS A 21 -23.93 -47.51 -0.52
CA HIS A 21 -24.10 -47.12 -1.91
C HIS A 21 -25.53 -46.67 -2.27
N VAL A 22 -26.54 -47.24 -1.61
CA VAL A 22 -27.95 -46.93 -1.89
C VAL A 22 -28.34 -45.59 -1.25
N SER A 23 -28.02 -45.37 0.02
CA SER A 23 -28.34 -44.10 0.68
C SER A 23 -27.45 -42.96 0.22
N GLY A 24 -26.22 -43.27 -0.22
CA GLY A 24 -25.29 -42.30 -0.80
C GLY A 24 -25.53 -41.99 -2.28
N ASP A 25 -26.55 -42.60 -2.90
CA ASP A 25 -26.90 -42.45 -4.32
C ASP A 25 -25.69 -42.62 -5.27
N PHE A 26 -24.86 -43.63 -4.99
CA PHE A 26 -23.64 -43.85 -5.77
C PHE A 26 -23.96 -44.29 -7.22
N PRO A 27 -23.09 -43.97 -8.18
CA PRO A 27 -23.23 -44.47 -9.54
C PRO A 27 -23.06 -46.00 -9.58
N THR A 28 -23.78 -46.66 -10.49
CA THR A 28 -23.66 -48.10 -10.74
C THR A 28 -22.46 -48.45 -11.63
N ASP A 29 -21.73 -47.45 -12.13
CA ASP A 29 -20.42 -47.64 -12.74
C ASP A 29 -19.35 -47.81 -11.66
N CYS A 30 -19.14 -49.05 -11.24
CA CYS A 30 -18.21 -49.40 -10.17
C CYS A 30 -16.76 -48.96 -10.48
N SER A 31 -16.39 -48.78 -11.75
CA SER A 31 -15.03 -48.44 -12.17
C SER A 31 -14.60 -47.03 -11.78
N MET A 32 -15.57 -46.19 -11.38
CA MET A 32 -15.29 -44.85 -10.86
C MET A 32 -14.54 -44.87 -9.51
N CYS A 33 -14.73 -45.92 -8.71
CA CYS A 33 -14.18 -46.00 -7.35
C CYS A 33 -13.43 -47.30 -7.08
N HIS A 34 -13.77 -48.38 -7.78
CA HIS A 34 -13.21 -49.71 -7.58
C HIS A 34 -12.38 -50.14 -8.79
N SER A 35 -11.36 -50.95 -8.53
CA SER A 35 -10.63 -51.65 -9.58
C SER A 35 -10.74 -53.15 -9.39
N GLU A 36 -10.70 -53.92 -10.48
CA GLU A 36 -10.67 -55.38 -10.40
C GLU A 36 -9.43 -55.90 -9.66
N ALA A 37 -8.33 -55.14 -9.70
CA ALA A 37 -7.08 -55.48 -9.03
C ALA A 37 -7.10 -55.17 -7.52
N SER A 38 -7.88 -54.17 -7.11
CA SER A 38 -8.02 -53.74 -5.72
C SER A 38 -9.42 -53.16 -5.52
N TRP A 39 -10.33 -54.00 -5.06
CA TRP A 39 -11.73 -53.62 -4.84
C TRP A 39 -11.91 -52.83 -3.52
N SER A 40 -11.05 -53.08 -2.53
CA SER A 40 -11.11 -52.43 -1.21
C SER A 40 -9.70 -52.13 -0.70
N PRO A 41 -9.43 -50.90 -0.21
CA PRO A 41 -10.35 -49.76 -0.16
C PRO A 41 -10.67 -49.24 -1.57
N ALA A 42 -11.85 -48.64 -1.71
CA ALA A 42 -12.18 -47.87 -2.89
C ALA A 42 -11.30 -46.62 -2.95
N THR A 43 -10.94 -46.18 -4.15
CA THR A 43 -10.18 -44.95 -4.37
C THR A 43 -11.00 -43.98 -5.18
N PHE A 44 -11.16 -42.76 -4.71
CA PHE A 44 -11.81 -41.68 -5.43
C PHE A 44 -10.84 -40.50 -5.51
N ASP A 45 -10.65 -39.96 -6.72
CA ASP A 45 -9.71 -38.86 -6.94
C ASP A 45 -10.42 -37.51 -6.89
N HIS A 46 -10.30 -36.82 -5.76
CA HIS A 46 -10.85 -35.47 -5.57
C HIS A 46 -10.23 -34.42 -6.49
N ASN A 47 -9.07 -34.67 -7.12
CA ASN A 47 -8.52 -33.73 -8.10
C ASN A 47 -9.36 -33.64 -9.39
N LEU A 48 -10.33 -34.55 -9.55
CA LEU A 48 -11.27 -34.56 -10.67
C LEU A 48 -12.59 -33.83 -10.34
N THR A 49 -12.73 -33.29 -9.14
CA THR A 49 -13.92 -32.54 -8.70
C THR A 49 -13.62 -31.04 -8.56
N ASP A 50 -14.66 -30.25 -8.30
CA ASP A 50 -14.53 -28.81 -8.03
C ASP A 50 -13.88 -28.51 -6.66
N PHE A 51 -13.59 -29.53 -5.84
CA PHE A 51 -12.90 -29.39 -4.57
C PHE A 51 -11.72 -30.38 -4.44
N PRO A 52 -10.56 -30.04 -5.03
CA PRO A 52 -9.33 -30.79 -4.81
C PRO A 52 -8.89 -30.72 -3.35
N LEU A 53 -8.68 -31.88 -2.72
CA LEU A 53 -8.20 -31.96 -1.35
C LEU A 53 -6.72 -31.56 -1.31
N THR A 54 -6.42 -30.46 -0.64
CA THR A 54 -5.06 -29.92 -0.49
C THR A 54 -4.71 -29.73 0.99
N GLY A 55 -3.42 -29.75 1.29
CA GLY A 55 -2.93 -29.52 2.64
C GLY A 55 -3.54 -30.47 3.67
N ALA A 56 -4.07 -29.94 4.77
CA ALA A 56 -4.69 -30.71 5.85
C ALA A 56 -5.93 -31.51 5.42
N HIS A 57 -6.64 -31.09 4.36
CA HIS A 57 -7.84 -31.78 3.88
C HIS A 57 -7.54 -33.14 3.26
N GLN A 58 -6.28 -33.43 2.87
CA GLN A 58 -5.90 -34.71 2.27
C GLN A 58 -6.05 -35.90 3.22
N THR A 59 -6.14 -35.67 4.52
CA THR A 59 -6.23 -36.72 5.55
C THR A 59 -7.61 -36.81 6.21
N VAL A 60 -8.57 -35.99 5.77
CA VAL A 60 -9.94 -35.97 6.30
C VAL A 60 -10.72 -37.18 5.79
N GLY A 61 -11.53 -37.79 6.65
CA GLY A 61 -12.36 -38.93 6.27
C GLY A 61 -13.53 -38.50 5.38
N CYS A 62 -14.03 -39.40 4.52
CA CYS A 62 -15.14 -39.10 3.63
C CYS A 62 -16.37 -38.58 4.38
N GLU A 63 -16.71 -39.26 5.48
CA GLU A 63 -17.84 -38.99 6.37
C GLU A 63 -17.74 -37.67 7.15
N ASP A 64 -16.55 -37.08 7.28
CA ASP A 64 -16.38 -35.78 7.96
C ASP A 64 -16.95 -34.63 7.11
N CYS A 65 -17.01 -34.82 5.78
CA CYS A 65 -17.60 -33.86 4.84
C CYS A 65 -18.96 -34.35 4.30
N HIS A 66 -19.08 -35.65 4.02
CA HIS A 66 -20.29 -36.28 3.50
C HIS A 66 -21.13 -36.88 4.63
N ASP A 67 -21.69 -35.99 5.46
CA ASP A 67 -22.49 -36.38 6.63
C ASP A 67 -23.67 -37.30 6.24
N GLY A 68 -23.91 -38.30 7.08
CA GLY A 68 -24.88 -39.37 6.81
C GLY A 68 -24.54 -40.27 5.62
N GLY A 69 -23.31 -40.20 5.08
CA GLY A 69 -22.87 -40.98 3.92
C GLY A 69 -23.52 -40.55 2.61
N GLN A 70 -23.99 -39.29 2.52
CA GLN A 70 -24.55 -38.71 1.31
C GLN A 70 -23.45 -38.01 0.50
N PHE A 71 -23.11 -38.58 -0.66
CA PHE A 71 -22.05 -38.07 -1.53
C PHE A 71 -22.61 -37.08 -2.57
N VAL A 72 -23.42 -36.13 -2.09
CA VAL A 72 -23.96 -35.03 -2.88
C VAL A 72 -22.96 -33.87 -2.92
N ALA A 73 -23.18 -32.93 -3.83
CA ALA A 73 -22.40 -31.69 -3.86
C ALA A 73 -22.58 -30.93 -2.54
N ILE A 74 -21.46 -30.55 -1.93
CA ILE A 74 -21.37 -29.74 -0.72
C ILE A 74 -20.75 -28.37 -1.08
N PRO A 75 -20.95 -27.32 -0.25
CA PRO A 75 -20.25 -26.06 -0.42
C PRO A 75 -18.74 -26.25 -0.47
N THR A 76 -18.07 -25.49 -1.33
CA THR A 76 -16.62 -25.56 -1.54
C THR A 76 -15.88 -24.36 -0.94
N ASP A 77 -16.61 -23.34 -0.47
CA ASP A 77 -16.03 -22.20 0.22
C ASP A 77 -15.66 -22.59 1.65
N CYS A 78 -14.57 -22.00 2.15
CA CYS A 78 -14.04 -22.32 3.47
C CYS A 78 -15.04 -22.00 4.59
N PHE A 79 -15.72 -20.86 4.49
CA PHE A 79 -16.61 -20.35 5.54
C PHE A 79 -17.81 -21.26 5.78
N SER A 80 -18.44 -21.82 4.74
CA SER A 80 -19.60 -22.70 4.89
C SER A 80 -19.32 -23.96 5.73
N CYS A 81 -18.09 -24.46 5.72
CA CYS A 81 -17.68 -25.58 6.57
C CYS A 81 -17.07 -25.11 7.90
N HIS A 82 -16.33 -24.00 7.89
CA HIS A 82 -15.57 -23.48 9.02
C HIS A 82 -16.20 -22.25 9.68
N GLU A 83 -17.54 -22.09 9.61
CA GLU A 83 -18.25 -20.96 10.21
C GLU A 83 -18.00 -20.88 11.73
N GLY A 84 -18.00 -22.04 12.40
CA GLY A 84 -17.72 -22.13 13.83
C GLY A 84 -16.30 -21.67 14.18
N ASP A 85 -15.31 -22.06 13.37
CA ASP A 85 -13.92 -21.62 13.54
C ASP A 85 -13.79 -20.12 13.28
N TYR A 86 -14.41 -19.62 12.21
CA TYR A 86 -14.43 -18.20 11.87
C TYR A 86 -15.03 -17.35 13.00
N ASN A 87 -16.16 -17.77 13.56
CA ASN A 87 -16.85 -17.05 14.63
C ASN A 87 -16.16 -17.22 16.00
N GLY A 88 -15.35 -18.27 16.17
CA GLY A 88 -14.76 -18.66 17.45
C GLY A 88 -13.40 -18.04 17.76
N VAL A 89 -12.69 -17.48 16.77
CA VAL A 89 -11.37 -16.86 16.98
C VAL A 89 -11.52 -15.50 17.68
N SER A 90 -10.69 -15.25 18.70
CA SER A 90 -10.69 -13.99 19.45
C SER A 90 -9.51 -13.07 19.14
N ASP A 91 -8.44 -13.58 18.52
CA ASP A 91 -7.22 -12.82 18.25
C ASP A 91 -6.57 -13.21 16.90
N PRO A 92 -6.73 -12.40 15.85
CA PRO A 92 -7.69 -11.30 15.74
C PRO A 92 -9.14 -11.82 15.64
N ASN A 93 -10.09 -11.17 16.31
CA ASN A 93 -11.51 -11.58 16.21
C ASN A 93 -12.08 -11.27 14.83
N HIS A 94 -12.39 -12.29 14.02
CA HIS A 94 -12.81 -12.08 12.63
C HIS A 94 -14.16 -11.34 12.53
N VAL A 95 -15.12 -11.69 13.37
CA VAL A 95 -16.47 -11.10 13.35
C VAL A 95 -16.44 -9.64 13.80
N ALA A 96 -15.79 -9.35 14.92
CA ALA A 96 -15.70 -8.00 15.47
C ALA A 96 -14.95 -7.04 14.55
N ASN A 97 -14.02 -7.57 13.75
CA ASN A 97 -13.24 -6.79 12.79
C ASN A 97 -13.83 -6.80 11.37
N ASN A 98 -14.95 -7.50 11.17
CA ASN A 98 -15.65 -7.60 9.89
C ASN A 98 -14.72 -8.07 8.76
N PHE A 99 -13.91 -9.09 9.02
CA PHE A 99 -13.09 -9.69 7.97
C PHE A 99 -13.93 -10.37 6.89
N SER A 100 -13.31 -10.57 5.73
CA SER A 100 -13.91 -11.32 4.63
C SER A 100 -14.14 -12.77 5.03
N GLN A 101 -15.22 -13.36 4.52
CA GLN A 101 -15.45 -14.80 4.59
C GLN A 101 -14.60 -15.57 3.56
N ASP A 102 -13.95 -14.87 2.62
CA ASP A 102 -12.92 -15.45 1.79
C ASP A 102 -11.64 -15.68 2.61
N CYS A 103 -11.55 -16.86 3.22
CA CYS A 103 -10.43 -17.22 4.08
C CYS A 103 -9.09 -17.23 3.33
N THR A 104 -9.10 -17.32 1.99
CA THR A 104 -7.89 -17.40 1.17
C THR A 104 -7.12 -16.08 1.08
N GLU A 105 -7.73 -14.98 1.53
CA GLU A 105 -7.07 -13.69 1.68
C GLU A 105 -5.91 -13.74 2.70
N CYS A 106 -6.00 -14.65 3.69
CA CYS A 106 -5.03 -14.74 4.80
C CYS A 106 -4.55 -16.17 5.08
N HIS A 107 -5.39 -17.18 4.85
CA HIS A 107 -5.13 -18.57 5.20
C HIS A 107 -4.92 -19.43 3.97
N ASN A 108 -4.24 -20.55 4.15
CA ASN A 108 -4.12 -21.59 3.15
C ASN A 108 -4.25 -22.97 3.79
N THR A 109 -4.59 -23.98 2.99
CA THR A 109 -4.83 -25.34 3.48
C THR A 109 -3.57 -26.06 3.94
N ALA A 110 -2.37 -25.62 3.52
CA ALA A 110 -1.10 -26.25 3.87
C ALA A 110 -0.62 -25.87 5.27
N ALA A 111 -0.80 -24.60 5.67
CA ALA A 111 -0.52 -24.08 6.99
C ALA A 111 -1.55 -23.00 7.35
N TRP A 112 -2.54 -23.38 8.17
CA TRP A 112 -3.61 -22.46 8.56
C TRP A 112 -3.13 -21.36 9.52
N SER A 113 -2.10 -21.65 10.33
CA SER A 113 -1.52 -20.72 11.30
C SER A 113 0.02 -20.77 11.27
N PRO A 114 0.71 -19.61 11.32
CA PRO A 114 0.13 -18.26 11.31
C PRO A 114 -0.49 -17.92 9.95
N ALA A 115 -1.52 -17.08 9.97
CA ALA A 115 -2.04 -16.48 8.75
C ALA A 115 -0.99 -15.53 8.14
N VAL A 116 -1.01 -15.36 6.83
CA VAL A 116 -0.14 -14.42 6.12
C VAL A 116 -1.01 -13.37 5.46
N PHE A 117 -0.86 -12.12 5.87
CA PHE A 117 -1.54 -10.97 5.26
C PHE A 117 -0.50 -10.02 4.69
N ASP A 118 -0.66 -9.66 3.42
CA ASP A 118 0.27 -8.78 2.72
C ASP A 118 -0.38 -7.41 2.45
N HIS A 119 0.08 -6.38 3.17
CA HIS A 119 -0.40 -5.00 3.00
C HIS A 119 -0.12 -4.43 1.60
N ASN A 120 0.82 -5.00 0.84
CA ASN A 120 1.06 -4.57 -0.55
C ASN A 120 -0.15 -4.81 -1.46
N ASN A 121 -1.08 -5.68 -1.04
CA ASN A 121 -2.34 -5.94 -1.76
C ASN A 121 -3.48 -5.01 -1.33
N THR A 122 -3.20 -4.01 -0.48
CA THR A 122 -4.20 -3.06 0.04
C THR A 122 -3.96 -1.66 -0.52
N ALA A 123 -4.87 -0.72 -0.22
CA ALA A 123 -4.71 0.68 -0.56
C ALA A 123 -3.57 1.38 0.22
N PHE A 124 -3.05 0.77 1.30
CA PHE A 124 -1.96 1.30 2.10
C PHE A 124 -0.80 0.28 2.21
N PRO A 125 0.07 0.20 1.17
CA PRO A 125 1.27 -0.62 1.25
C PRO A 125 2.22 -0.12 2.35
N LEU A 126 2.65 -1.01 3.25
CA LEU A 126 3.63 -0.67 4.26
C LEU A 126 4.99 -0.47 3.62
N THR A 127 5.55 0.73 3.77
CA THR A 127 6.86 1.10 3.21
C THR A 127 7.68 1.85 4.24
N GLY A 128 9.01 1.79 4.09
CA GLY A 128 9.95 2.48 4.99
C GLY A 128 9.73 2.12 6.45
N ALA A 129 9.61 3.13 7.32
CA ALA A 129 9.42 2.93 8.76
C ALA A 129 8.13 2.17 9.14
N HIS A 130 7.12 2.17 8.26
CA HIS A 130 5.85 1.48 8.50
C HIS A 130 5.94 -0.04 8.35
N VAL A 131 7.00 -0.59 7.76
CA VAL A 131 7.12 -2.05 7.53
C VAL A 131 7.15 -2.87 8.82
N SER A 132 7.60 -2.26 9.93
CA SER A 132 7.78 -2.96 11.21
C SER A 132 6.76 -2.58 12.29
N VAL A 133 5.71 -1.84 11.96
CA VAL A 133 4.68 -1.45 12.95
C VAL A 133 3.81 -2.65 13.31
N ASN A 134 3.31 -2.70 14.55
CA ASN A 134 2.38 -3.76 14.93
C ASN A 134 1.00 -3.46 14.37
N CYS A 135 0.24 -4.50 14.03
CA CYS A 135 -1.11 -4.35 13.48
C CYS A 135 -1.99 -3.45 14.36
N LEU A 136 -1.91 -3.63 15.69
CA LEU A 136 -2.73 -2.91 16.67
C LEU A 136 -2.32 -1.43 16.85
N ASP A 137 -1.14 -1.03 16.38
CA ASP A 137 -0.73 0.37 16.42
C ASP A 137 -1.63 1.22 15.50
N CYS A 138 -2.12 0.63 14.40
CA CYS A 138 -3.08 1.27 13.48
C CYS A 138 -4.52 0.74 13.65
N HIS A 139 -4.67 -0.56 13.92
CA HIS A 139 -5.96 -1.25 13.99
C HIS A 139 -6.49 -1.45 15.42
N GLY A 140 -6.01 -0.66 16.39
CA GLY A 140 -6.50 -0.71 17.78
C GLY A 140 -7.99 -0.39 17.94
N GLY A 141 -8.57 0.37 17.00
CA GLY A 141 -10.01 0.64 16.91
C GLY A 141 -10.81 -0.34 16.03
N GLY A 142 -10.13 -1.36 15.48
CA GLY A 142 -10.67 -2.28 14.47
C GLY A 142 -9.90 -2.21 13.14
N TYR A 143 -10.10 -3.21 12.28
CA TYR A 143 -9.41 -3.31 10.98
C TYR A 143 -10.15 -2.63 9.82
N SER A 144 -11.34 -2.09 10.09
CA SER A 144 -12.15 -1.38 9.10
C SER A 144 -12.10 0.12 9.35
N GLY A 145 -11.97 0.90 8.29
CA GLY A 145 -12.00 2.36 8.36
C GLY A 145 -10.75 3.00 8.99
N THR A 146 -9.65 2.26 9.12
CA THR A 146 -8.36 2.83 9.49
C THR A 146 -7.96 3.88 8.45
N PRO A 147 -7.71 5.14 8.86
CA PRO A 147 -7.30 6.20 7.93
C PRO A 147 -6.00 5.85 7.21
N ALA A 148 -5.88 6.29 5.96
CA ALA A 148 -4.68 6.09 5.14
C ALA A 148 -3.88 7.39 4.98
N GLU A 149 -4.48 8.53 5.32
CA GLU A 149 -3.88 9.84 5.22
C GLU A 149 -2.85 10.05 6.33
N CYS A 150 -1.62 10.45 5.97
CA CYS A 150 -0.53 10.63 6.93
C CYS A 150 -0.92 11.55 8.09
N PHE A 151 -1.53 12.70 7.79
CA PHE A 151 -1.96 13.67 8.79
C PHE A 151 -2.99 13.12 9.78
N ALA A 152 -3.83 12.14 9.38
CA ALA A 152 -4.84 11.58 10.28
C ALA A 152 -4.22 10.85 11.49
N CYS A 153 -3.01 10.31 11.34
CA CYS A 153 -2.25 9.68 12.42
C CYS A 153 -1.15 10.60 12.97
N HIS A 154 -0.50 11.38 12.10
CA HIS A 154 0.66 12.23 12.43
C HIS A 154 0.28 13.71 12.63
N GLN A 155 -0.96 14.00 13.04
CA GLN A 155 -1.42 15.36 13.32
C GLN A 155 -0.57 16.03 14.40
N ASP A 156 -0.20 15.30 15.46
CA ASP A 156 0.61 15.85 16.54
C ASP A 156 2.05 16.13 16.09
N ASP A 157 2.63 15.26 15.26
CA ASP A 157 3.95 15.48 14.66
C ASP A 157 3.94 16.72 13.74
N TYR A 158 2.94 16.81 12.87
CA TYR A 158 2.72 17.99 12.02
C TYR A 158 2.59 19.26 12.86
N ASN A 159 1.79 19.22 13.92
CA ASN A 159 1.51 20.38 14.75
C ASN A 159 2.70 20.82 15.61
N SER A 160 3.55 19.88 16.02
CA SER A 160 4.69 20.13 16.89
C SER A 160 5.98 20.46 16.14
N THR A 161 6.01 20.33 14.82
CA THR A 161 7.17 20.70 14.00
C THR A 161 7.42 22.21 14.06
N ASN A 162 8.67 22.62 14.27
CA ASN A 162 9.07 24.02 14.38
C ASN A 162 10.09 24.49 13.34
N ASP A 163 10.68 23.57 12.59
CA ASP A 163 11.75 23.88 11.64
C ASP A 163 11.63 23.01 10.37
N PRO A 164 10.98 23.53 9.31
CA PRO A 164 10.11 24.70 9.30
C PRO A 164 8.80 24.43 10.06
N ASN A 165 8.20 25.46 10.69
CA ASN A 165 6.91 25.29 11.38
C ASN A 165 5.77 25.13 10.36
N HIS A 166 5.27 23.91 10.17
CA HIS A 166 4.25 23.60 9.16
C HIS A 166 2.95 24.40 9.32
N GLN A 167 2.43 24.51 10.54
CA GLN A 167 1.19 25.23 10.81
C GLN A 167 1.31 26.72 10.50
N ALA A 168 2.39 27.35 10.98
CA ALA A 168 2.64 28.77 10.78
C ALA A 168 2.87 29.06 9.30
N ALA A 169 3.58 28.17 8.60
CA ALA A 169 3.85 28.22 7.16
C ALA A 169 2.60 28.06 6.29
N GLY A 170 1.53 27.47 6.83
CA GLY A 170 0.36 27.06 6.05
C GLY A 170 0.68 25.94 5.06
N PHE A 171 1.59 25.04 5.40
CA PHE A 171 1.91 23.89 4.54
C PHE A 171 0.72 22.93 4.39
N PRO A 172 0.66 22.17 3.28
CA PRO A 172 -0.39 21.19 3.06
C PRO A 172 -0.29 20.00 4.02
N THR A 173 -1.39 19.25 4.16
CA THR A 173 -1.45 18.01 4.97
C THR A 173 -1.17 16.75 4.15
N GLU A 174 -1.02 16.89 2.83
CA GLU A 174 -0.52 15.86 1.91
C GLU A 174 0.99 15.70 2.08
N CYS A 175 1.39 15.04 3.17
CA CYS A 175 2.79 14.90 3.59
C CYS A 175 3.67 14.30 2.50
N GLU A 176 3.14 13.39 1.69
CA GLU A 176 3.83 12.70 0.59
C GLU A 176 4.26 13.61 -0.56
N SER A 177 3.80 14.87 -0.58
CA SER A 177 4.28 15.88 -1.52
C SER A 177 5.72 16.31 -1.22
N CYS A 178 6.18 16.17 0.02
CA CYS A 178 7.50 16.59 0.48
C CYS A 178 8.26 15.48 1.20
N HIS A 179 7.59 14.57 1.91
CA HIS A 179 8.20 13.54 2.73
C HIS A 179 8.02 12.15 2.11
N SER A 180 8.92 11.24 2.46
CA SER A 180 8.80 9.83 2.13
C SER A 180 8.77 8.97 3.38
N THR A 181 8.10 7.83 3.32
CA THR A 181 8.10 6.84 4.42
C THR A 181 9.48 6.22 4.64
N ALA A 182 10.36 6.26 3.64
CA ALA A 182 11.71 5.69 3.68
C ALA A 182 12.70 6.61 4.40
N ASN A 183 12.69 7.90 4.08
CA ASN A 183 13.50 8.94 4.71
C ASN A 183 12.57 10.13 5.00
N TRP A 184 12.11 10.24 6.25
CA TRP A 184 11.15 11.27 6.63
C TRP A 184 11.80 12.64 6.80
N GLU A 185 13.02 12.69 7.32
CA GLU A 185 13.77 13.93 7.54
C GLU A 185 14.29 14.54 6.23
N ASP A 186 14.56 13.71 5.22
CA ASP A 186 14.97 14.16 3.90
C ASP A 186 13.73 14.53 3.07
N THR A 187 13.54 15.83 2.84
CA THR A 187 12.44 16.28 1.97
C THR A 187 12.80 16.11 0.49
N THR A 188 11.83 15.71 -0.32
CA THR A 188 11.94 15.62 -1.79
C THR A 188 11.47 16.90 -2.48
N TRP A 189 11.29 17.99 -1.73
CA TRP A 189 10.77 19.24 -2.23
C TRP A 189 11.80 19.98 -3.10
N ASP A 190 11.39 20.36 -4.31
CA ASP A 190 12.23 21.09 -5.26
C ASP A 190 12.05 22.61 -5.07
N HIS A 191 12.94 23.22 -4.28
CA HIS A 191 12.99 24.67 -4.11
C HIS A 191 13.48 25.38 -5.39
N ASP A 192 14.60 24.94 -5.97
CA ASP A 192 15.27 25.62 -7.09
C ASP A 192 14.44 25.60 -8.39
N GLY A 193 13.66 24.55 -8.61
CA GLY A 193 12.79 24.43 -9.79
C GLY A 193 11.50 25.23 -9.69
N GLN A 194 11.08 25.61 -8.48
CA GLN A 194 9.81 26.31 -8.23
C GLN A 194 9.98 27.75 -7.74
N TYR A 195 11.11 28.04 -7.09
CA TYR A 195 11.41 29.30 -6.41
C TYR A 195 12.85 29.74 -6.70
N PHE A 196 13.31 30.80 -6.01
CA PHE A 196 14.67 31.32 -6.17
C PHE A 196 15.72 30.22 -5.92
N PRO A 197 16.73 30.03 -6.78
CA PRO A 197 17.70 28.96 -6.59
C PRO A 197 18.60 29.20 -5.36
N ILE A 198 18.56 28.29 -4.39
CA ILE A 198 19.37 28.32 -3.15
C ILE A 198 20.18 27.03 -2.93
N TYR A 199 19.82 25.94 -3.61
CA TYR A 199 20.58 24.69 -3.62
C TYR A 199 21.55 24.60 -4.81
N SER A 200 21.56 25.62 -5.67
CA SER A 200 22.45 25.79 -6.82
C SER A 200 22.88 27.25 -7.00
N GLY A 201 23.80 27.50 -7.95
CA GLY A 201 24.33 28.84 -8.19
C GLY A 201 25.21 29.37 -7.05
N GLU A 202 25.31 30.69 -6.94
CA GLU A 202 26.18 31.39 -5.98
C GLU A 202 25.64 31.36 -4.54
N HIS A 203 24.36 31.03 -4.31
CA HIS A 203 23.78 30.94 -2.96
C HIS A 203 23.89 29.53 -2.36
N ARG A 204 24.43 28.57 -3.10
CA ARG A 204 24.56 27.19 -2.66
C ARG A 204 25.53 27.07 -1.49
N ASN A 205 25.05 26.55 -0.36
CA ASN A 205 25.78 26.40 0.91
C ASN A 205 26.16 27.73 1.59
N GLU A 206 25.48 28.83 1.25
CA GLU A 206 25.69 30.15 1.88
C GLU A 206 24.63 30.49 2.93
N TRP A 207 23.80 29.51 3.31
CA TRP A 207 22.72 29.63 4.28
C TRP A 207 22.67 28.38 5.17
N ASP A 208 22.22 28.55 6.40
CA ASP A 208 22.09 27.49 7.40
C ASP A 208 20.61 27.18 7.70
N THR A 209 19.75 28.20 7.69
CA THR A 209 18.32 28.06 8.00
C THR A 209 17.45 28.79 7.00
N CYS A 210 16.19 28.37 6.86
CA CYS A 210 15.23 29.05 6.00
C CYS A 210 15.03 30.53 6.43
N ALA A 211 15.24 30.84 7.71
CA ALA A 211 15.09 32.18 8.27
C ALA A 211 16.18 33.16 7.81
N ASP A 212 17.29 32.66 7.24
CA ASP A 212 18.36 33.50 6.69
C ASP A 212 17.87 34.29 5.47
N CYS A 213 16.90 33.73 4.73
CA CYS A 213 16.24 34.40 3.60
C CYS A 213 14.79 34.77 3.92
N HIS A 214 14.03 33.91 4.61
CA HIS A 214 12.62 34.11 4.93
C HIS A 214 12.43 34.73 6.31
N VAL A 215 12.46 36.07 6.33
CA VAL A 215 12.58 36.87 7.56
C VAL A 215 11.32 36.93 8.42
N GLN A 216 10.19 36.41 7.93
CA GLN A 216 8.95 36.30 8.70
C GLN A 216 8.63 34.83 8.97
N ALA A 217 8.68 34.45 10.25
CA ALA A 217 8.30 33.11 10.70
C ALA A 217 6.90 32.74 10.20
N GLY A 218 6.79 31.60 9.52
CA GLY A 218 5.54 31.10 8.95
C GLY A 218 5.05 31.83 7.70
N ASN A 219 5.74 32.87 7.23
CA ASN A 219 5.39 33.52 5.96
C ASN A 219 6.59 33.52 5.02
N TYR A 220 6.78 32.39 4.34
CA TYR A 220 7.84 32.18 3.36
C TYR A 220 7.68 33.05 2.09
N ASN A 221 6.57 33.78 1.93
CA ASN A 221 6.46 34.79 0.87
C ASN A 221 7.19 36.10 1.21
N VAL A 222 7.59 36.28 2.47
CA VAL A 222 8.37 37.44 2.90
C VAL A 222 9.82 37.03 3.02
N PHE A 223 10.62 37.58 2.13
CA PHE A 223 12.04 37.27 1.99
C PHE A 223 12.88 38.53 1.92
N GLU A 224 14.16 38.40 2.20
CA GLU A 224 15.13 39.49 2.11
C GLU A 224 16.45 39.02 1.51
N CYS A 225 16.89 39.67 0.43
CA CYS A 225 18.12 39.40 -0.30
C CYS A 225 19.28 40.28 0.17
N ILE A 226 18.99 41.49 0.67
CA ILE A 226 19.99 42.53 0.95
C ILE A 226 20.55 42.49 2.38
N PHE A 227 20.14 41.51 3.20
CA PHE A 227 20.70 41.32 4.55
C PHE A 227 22.11 40.70 4.52
N CYS A 228 22.49 40.10 3.39
CA CYS A 228 23.80 39.51 3.19
C CYS A 228 24.83 40.57 2.75
N HIS A 229 26.11 40.31 3.05
CA HIS A 229 27.19 41.27 2.81
C HIS A 229 27.51 41.54 1.33
N ALA A 230 27.04 40.68 0.41
CA ALA A 230 27.32 40.77 -1.03
C ALA A 230 26.44 41.79 -1.78
N HIS A 231 25.37 42.28 -1.17
CA HIS A 231 24.38 43.15 -1.83
C HIS A 231 24.24 44.50 -1.15
N ASN A 232 25.34 45.16 -0.77
CA ASN A 232 25.22 46.46 -0.12
C ASN A 232 24.76 47.57 -1.07
N GLU A 233 24.03 48.54 -0.52
CA GLU A 233 23.36 49.60 -1.29
C GLU A 233 24.31 50.39 -2.18
N ASN A 234 25.50 50.76 -1.69
CA ASN A 234 26.41 51.60 -2.47
C ASN A 234 26.98 50.87 -3.69
N GLU A 235 27.35 49.60 -3.51
CA GLU A 235 27.82 48.76 -4.61
C GLU A 235 26.69 48.49 -5.60
N MET A 236 25.53 48.05 -5.13
CA MET A 236 24.39 47.77 -6.01
C MET A 236 23.93 49.03 -6.76
N ASN A 237 23.88 50.19 -6.11
CA ASN A 237 23.56 51.45 -6.79
C ASN A 237 24.59 51.83 -7.87
N SER A 238 25.86 51.46 -7.70
CA SER A 238 26.91 51.72 -8.68
C SER A 238 26.83 50.77 -9.87
N GLU A 239 26.52 49.49 -9.63
CA GLU A 239 26.35 48.48 -10.69
C GLU A 239 25.04 48.67 -11.48
N HIS A 240 24.06 49.38 -10.92
CA HIS A 240 22.75 49.63 -11.54
C HIS A 240 22.56 51.09 -11.99
N ASP A 241 23.64 51.85 -12.19
CA ASP A 241 23.58 53.27 -12.54
C ASP A 241 22.91 53.56 -13.90
N ASP A 242 22.90 52.55 -14.78
CA ASP A 242 22.27 52.55 -16.10
C ASP A 242 20.85 51.95 -16.12
N VAL A 243 20.38 51.39 -14.99
CA VAL A 243 19.07 50.74 -14.86
C VAL A 243 18.01 51.77 -14.50
N SER A 244 17.17 52.12 -15.48
CA SER A 244 16.01 52.99 -15.23
C SER A 244 14.99 52.34 -14.31
N ASN A 245 14.58 53.05 -13.25
CA ASN A 245 13.67 52.56 -12.19
C ASN A 245 14.26 51.47 -11.29
N TYR A 246 15.59 51.37 -11.19
CA TYR A 246 16.21 50.58 -10.13
C TYR A 246 15.75 51.09 -8.75
N VAL A 247 15.40 50.14 -7.88
CA VAL A 247 14.99 50.38 -6.50
C VAL A 247 15.69 49.33 -5.63
N TYR A 248 16.43 49.79 -4.62
CA TYR A 248 17.13 48.93 -3.68
C TYR A 248 16.15 48.35 -2.64
N LEU A 249 15.37 47.35 -3.09
CA LEU A 249 14.42 46.58 -2.29
C LEU A 249 14.47 45.13 -2.75
N SER A 250 14.45 44.17 -1.81
CA SER A 250 14.57 42.74 -2.15
C SER A 250 13.53 42.23 -3.14
N SER A 251 12.28 42.71 -3.06
CA SER A 251 11.25 42.35 -4.04
C SER A 251 11.60 42.84 -5.47
N ALA A 252 12.15 44.04 -5.60
CA ALA A 252 12.58 44.57 -6.89
C ALA A 252 13.82 43.85 -7.43
N CYS A 253 14.75 43.47 -6.55
CA CYS A 253 15.90 42.62 -6.90
C CYS A 253 15.42 41.27 -7.46
N PHE A 254 14.49 40.61 -6.76
CA PHE A 254 13.91 39.33 -7.19
C PHE A 254 13.15 39.43 -8.53
N ASP A 255 12.39 40.52 -8.74
CA ASP A 255 11.66 40.73 -10.01
C ASP A 255 12.60 40.82 -11.22
N CYS A 256 13.79 41.42 -11.05
CA CYS A 256 14.79 41.53 -12.13
C CYS A 256 15.68 40.27 -12.23
N HIS A 257 15.98 39.65 -11.09
CA HIS A 257 16.89 38.49 -10.95
C HIS A 257 16.18 37.29 -10.32
N PRO A 258 15.16 36.70 -10.96
CA PRO A 258 14.39 35.59 -10.38
C PRO A 258 15.23 34.29 -10.23
N ASP A 259 16.36 34.21 -10.94
CA ASP A 259 17.31 33.09 -10.91
C ASP A 259 18.64 33.44 -10.21
N GLY A 260 18.71 34.62 -9.58
CA GLY A 260 19.90 35.10 -8.87
C GLY A 260 21.11 35.43 -9.75
N ARG A 261 20.95 35.44 -11.08
CA ARG A 261 22.05 35.70 -12.01
C ARG A 261 22.07 37.15 -12.45
N GLU A 262 23.26 37.74 -12.48
CA GLU A 262 23.48 38.98 -13.21
C GLU A 262 23.18 38.74 -14.69
N ARG A 263 22.28 39.56 -15.26
CA ARG A 263 21.94 39.50 -16.67
C ARG A 263 22.59 40.70 -17.35
N PRO A 264 23.46 40.52 -18.36
CA PRO A 264 23.91 41.66 -19.14
C PRO A 264 22.70 42.33 -19.76
N MET A 265 22.62 43.66 -19.69
CA MET A 265 21.62 44.43 -20.42
C MET A 265 21.77 44.19 -21.91
N VAL A 266 21.12 43.16 -22.44
CA VAL A 266 20.98 43.00 -23.88
C VAL A 266 19.95 44.04 -24.30
N ASN A 267 20.44 45.18 -24.79
CA ASN A 267 19.61 46.22 -25.38
C ASN A 267 18.61 45.57 -26.35
N PRO A 268 17.28 45.72 -26.17
CA PRO A 268 16.28 45.11 -27.06
C PRO A 268 16.41 45.56 -28.52
N PHE A 269 17.23 46.59 -28.78
CA PHE A 269 17.50 47.15 -30.11
C PHE A 269 18.86 46.80 -30.70
N GLN A 270 19.73 46.03 -30.02
CA GLN A 270 20.90 45.45 -30.67
C GLN A 270 20.48 44.19 -31.42
N LYS A 271 19.96 44.40 -32.63
CA LYS A 271 19.98 43.37 -33.67
C LYS A 271 21.37 42.76 -33.73
N LEU A 272 21.38 41.44 -33.68
CA LEU A 272 22.46 40.57 -34.12
C LEU A 272 22.97 41.01 -35.49
N ASP A 273 23.99 41.86 -35.51
CA ASP A 273 24.80 42.14 -36.68
C ASP A 273 26.25 41.79 -36.35
N ARG A 274 26.60 40.52 -36.54
CA ARG A 274 27.64 40.16 -37.52
C ARG A 274 27.75 38.65 -37.69
N VAL A 275 27.28 38.25 -38.86
CA VAL A 275 27.82 37.14 -39.66
C VAL A 275 29.32 37.38 -39.89
N ARG A 276 30.16 36.43 -39.49
CA ARG A 276 31.09 35.68 -40.37
C ARG A 276 31.76 34.54 -39.61
#